data_AF-A0A9J6GS01-F1
#
_entry.id   AF-A0A9J6GS01-F1
#
_cell.length_a   1.000
_cell.length_b   1.000
_cell.length_c   1.000
_cell.angle_alpha   90.00
_cell.angle_beta   90.00
_cell.angle_gamma   90.00
#
_symmetry.space_group_name_H-M   'P 1'
#
loop_
_entity.id
_entity.type
_entity.pdbx_description
1 polymer ?
#
loop_
_entity_poly.entity_id
_entity_poly.type
_entity_poly.pdbx_seq_one_letter_code
_entity_poly.pdbx_strand_id
1 'polypeptide(L)'
;MLSFVFLDQGKKTSTNPIASIFAWTRGLDHRAKLDQNKDLHKFCASLEKACIETVESGKMTKDLAGCIHGLKNVKEGDYLNTMDFLEAVTESLKQQLSK
;
A
#
# COMPACT_ATOMS: atom_id res chain seq x y z
N MET A 1 16.47 -6.30 1.01
CA MET A 1 16.47 -7.44 0.06
C MET A 1 16.18 -8.74 0.81
N LEU A 2 15.04 -8.81 1.52
CA LEU A 2 14.63 -9.99 2.29
C LEU A 2 13.13 -10.28 2.07
N SER A 3 12.35 -9.23 1.74
CA SER A 3 10.90 -9.33 1.48
C SER A 3 10.54 -10.04 0.16
N PHE A 4 11.46 -10.11 -0.82
CA PHE A 4 11.18 -10.69 -2.13
C PHE A 4 11.25 -12.23 -2.15
N VAL A 5 12.10 -12.84 -1.31
CA VAL A 5 12.35 -14.30 -1.31
C VAL A 5 11.14 -15.09 -0.78
N PHE A 6 10.28 -14.48 0.05
CA PHE A 6 9.10 -15.15 0.60
C PHE A 6 7.91 -15.23 -0.35
N LEU A 7 7.83 -14.35 -1.36
CA LEU A 7 6.75 -14.36 -2.35
C LEU A 7 6.84 -15.57 -3.29
N ASP A 8 8.06 -16.00 -3.64
CA ASP A 8 8.32 -17.14 -4.55
C ASP A 8 7.90 -18.50 -3.97
N GLN A 9 7.73 -18.61 -2.64
CA GLN A 9 7.40 -19.88 -1.99
C GLN A 9 5.89 -20.18 -1.91
N GLY A 10 5.03 -19.38 -2.55
CA GLY A 10 3.58 -19.62 -2.60
C GLY A 10 2.85 -19.52 -1.25
N LYS A 11 3.53 -19.08 -0.19
CA LYS A 11 2.93 -18.89 1.13
C LYS A 11 2.30 -17.51 1.21
N LYS A 12 1.02 -17.44 1.55
CA LYS A 12 0.32 -16.18 1.86
C LYS A 12 1.09 -15.45 2.96
N THR A 13 1.78 -14.39 2.58
CA THR A 13 2.50 -13.51 3.50
C THR A 13 1.73 -12.20 3.56
N SER A 14 1.58 -11.64 4.77
CA SER A 14 0.99 -10.31 5.01
C SER A 14 2.15 -9.36 5.32
N THR A 15 3.02 -9.14 4.34
CA THR A 15 4.13 -8.20 4.45
C THR A 15 3.60 -6.83 4.05
N ASN A 16 3.72 -5.85 4.93
CA ASN A 16 3.25 -4.49 4.65
C ASN A 16 3.91 -3.89 3.37
N PRO A 17 3.17 -3.73 2.25
CA PRO A 17 3.75 -3.24 1.00
C PRO A 17 3.84 -1.70 0.95
N ILE A 18 3.28 -0.99 1.93
CA ILE A 18 3.19 0.47 1.94
C ILE A 18 4.57 1.12 1.84
N ALA A 19 5.57 0.59 2.56
CA ALA A 19 6.93 1.12 2.52
C ALA A 19 7.53 1.05 1.10
N SER A 20 7.32 -0.07 0.39
CA SER A 20 7.78 -0.24 -0.98
C SER A 20 7.03 0.68 -1.96
N ILE A 21 5.71 0.85 -1.78
CA ILE A 21 4.91 1.78 -2.59
C ILE A 21 5.42 3.21 -2.42
N PHE A 22 5.62 3.66 -1.18
CA PHE A 22 6.10 5.01 -0.88
C PHE A 22 7.53 5.25 -1.39
N ALA A 23 8.39 4.23 -1.40
CA ALA A 23 9.72 4.35 -1.99
C ALA A 23 9.64 4.65 -3.51
N TRP A 24 8.74 3.96 -4.22
CA TRP A 24 8.51 4.20 -5.64
C TRP A 24 7.84 5.54 -5.92
N THR A 25 6.77 5.89 -5.21
CA THR A 25 6.07 7.16 -5.42
C THR A 25 6.98 8.35 -5.18
N ARG A 26 7.84 8.30 -4.16
CA ARG A 26 8.80 9.40 -3.89
C ARG A 26 9.90 9.49 -4.93
N GLY A 27 10.39 8.35 -5.44
CA GLY A 27 11.34 8.34 -6.55
C GLY A 27 10.74 8.90 -7.85
N LEU A 28 9.52 8.49 -8.18
CA LEU A 28 8.78 8.95 -9.36
C LEU A 28 8.37 10.42 -9.23
N ASP A 29 7.97 10.87 -8.04
CA ASP A 29 7.63 12.26 -7.76
C ASP A 29 8.84 13.18 -7.97
N HIS A 30 10.02 12.74 -7.53
CA HIS A 30 11.26 13.47 -7.79
C HIS A 30 11.55 13.58 -9.29
N ARG A 31 11.37 12.49 -10.04
CA ARG A 31 11.50 12.49 -11.51
C ARG A 31 10.47 13.42 -12.17
N ALA A 32 9.22 13.37 -11.72
CA ALA A 32 8.14 14.24 -12.18
C ALA A 32 8.49 15.71 -12.02
N LYS A 33 9.10 16.10 -10.89
CA LYS A 33 9.57 17.46 -10.63
C LYS A 33 10.66 17.89 -11.62
N LEU A 34 11.62 17.00 -11.90
CA LEU A 34 12.70 17.29 -12.86
C LEU A 34 12.19 17.42 -14.30
N ASP A 35 11.16 16.65 -14.67
CA ASP A 35 10.55 16.67 -16.01
C ASP A 35 9.42 17.69 -16.17
N GLN A 36 9.07 18.43 -15.11
CA GLN A 36 7.86 19.26 -15.03
C GLN A 36 6.57 18.48 -15.39
N ASN A 37 6.55 17.16 -15.14
CA ASN A 37 5.44 16.28 -15.47
C ASN A 37 4.38 16.30 -14.36
N LYS A 38 3.38 17.16 -14.53
CA LYS A 38 2.29 17.32 -13.55
C LYS A 38 1.40 16.07 -13.41
N ASP A 39 1.25 15.30 -14.49
CA ASP A 39 0.41 14.09 -14.47
C ASP A 39 1.06 12.99 -13.63
N LEU A 40 2.38 12.82 -13.76
CA LEU A 40 3.13 11.88 -12.94
C LEU A 40 3.14 12.29 -11.46
N HIS A 41 3.27 13.59 -11.17
CA HIS A 41 3.14 14.12 -9.81
C HIS A 41 1.76 13.82 -9.22
N LYS A 42 0.69 14.10 -9.98
CA LYS A 42 -0.70 13.82 -9.57
C LYS A 42 -0.90 12.33 -9.31
N PHE A 43 -0.41 11.47 -10.19
CA PHE A 43 -0.48 10.02 -10.03
C PHE A 43 0.20 9.55 -8.73
N CYS A 44 1.42 10.02 -8.44
CA CYS A 44 2.14 9.66 -7.22
C CYS A 44 1.39 10.10 -5.97
N ALA A 45 0.90 11.34 -5.94
CA ALA A 45 0.11 11.87 -4.83
C ALA A 45 -1.20 11.09 -4.63
N SER A 46 -1.90 10.74 -5.72
CA SER A 46 -3.12 9.92 -5.66
C SER A 46 -2.85 8.51 -5.15
N LEU A 47 -1.74 7.89 -5.54
CA LEU A 47 -1.36 6.55 -5.05
C LEU A 47 -1.02 6.55 -3.56
N GLU A 48 -0.28 7.54 -3.07
CA GLU A 48 -0.02 7.68 -1.65
C GLU A 48 -1.31 7.90 -0.86
N LYS A 49 -2.20 8.78 -1.36
CA LYS A 49 -3.48 9.06 -0.74
C LYS A 49 -4.39 7.83 -0.72
N ALA A 50 -4.44 7.06 -1.81
CA ALA A 50 -5.21 5.81 -1.88
C ALA A 50 -4.73 4.77 -0.87
N CYS A 51 -3.41 4.67 -0.63
CA CYS A 51 -2.87 3.81 0.42
C CYS A 51 -3.34 4.23 1.82
N ILE A 52 -3.29 5.53 2.12
CA ILE A 52 -3.71 6.07 3.42
C ILE A 52 -5.21 5.83 3.63
N GLU A 53 -6.06 6.19 2.65
CA GLU A 53 -7.51 6.00 2.73
C GLU A 53 -7.88 4.52 2.89
N THR A 54 -7.15 3.61 2.25
CA THR A 54 -7.36 2.17 2.40
C THR A 54 -7.13 1.74 3.85
N VAL A 55 -6.04 2.18 4.48
CA VAL A 55 -5.76 1.86 5.89
C VAL A 55 -6.78 2.51 6.83
N GLU A 56 -7.14 3.78 6.59
CA GLU A 56 -8.15 4.50 7.38
C GLU A 56 -9.55 3.88 7.27
N SER A 57 -9.86 3.21 6.15
CA SER A 57 -11.10 2.44 5.98
C SER A 57 -11.14 1.12 6.76
N GLY A 58 -10.08 0.80 7.51
CA GLY A 58 -9.92 -0.44 8.26
C GLY A 58 -9.31 -1.59 7.45
N LYS A 59 -9.01 -1.38 6.16
CA LYS A 59 -8.35 -2.38 5.31
C LYS A 59 -6.83 -2.26 5.48
N MET A 60 -6.24 -3.08 6.32
CA MET A 60 -4.81 -3.01 6.65
C MET A 60 -4.14 -4.38 6.73
N THR A 61 -2.81 -4.42 6.72
CA THR A 61 -2.03 -5.66 6.86
C THR A 61 -1.87 -6.06 8.33
N LYS A 62 -1.47 -7.31 8.57
CA LYS A 62 -1.38 -7.89 9.92
C LYS A 62 -0.45 -7.10 10.84
N ASP A 63 0.64 -6.56 10.30
CA ASP A 63 1.60 -5.74 11.06
C ASP A 63 0.93 -4.48 11.62
N LEU A 64 0.13 -3.79 10.80
CA LEU A 64 -0.59 -2.57 11.20
C LEU A 64 -1.73 -2.88 12.19
N ALA A 65 -2.49 -3.94 11.94
CA ALA A 65 -3.52 -4.40 12.88
C ALA A 65 -2.89 -4.75 14.25
N GLY A 66 -1.70 -5.36 14.25
CA GLY A 66 -0.92 -5.64 15.45
C GLY A 66 -0.47 -4.39 16.21
N CYS A 67 -0.16 -3.29 15.51
CA CYS A 67 0.15 -2.00 16.13
C CYS A 67 -1.06 -1.36 16.82
N ILE A 68 -2.27 -1.56 16.28
CA ILE A 68 -3.50 -0.93 16.80
C ILE A 68 -4.11 -1.77 17.95
N HIS A 69 -4.25 -3.08 17.75
CA HIS A 69 -4.97 -3.96 18.68
C HIS A 69 -4.05 -4.78 19.60
N GLY A 70 -2.74 -4.79 19.31
CA GLY A 70 -1.78 -5.69 19.93
C GLY A 70 -1.81 -7.08 19.27
N LEU A 71 -0.63 -7.63 18.94
CA LEU A 71 -0.47 -8.89 18.21
C LEU A 71 -1.27 -10.09 18.76
N LYS A 72 -1.55 -10.11 20.06
CA LYS A 72 -2.33 -11.19 20.72
C LYS A 72 -3.84 -11.11 20.46
N ASN A 73 -4.35 -9.94 20.08
CA ASN A 73 -5.77 -9.68 19.90
C ASN A 73 -6.20 -9.61 18.43
N VAL A 74 -5.26 -9.68 17.49
CA VAL A 74 -5.54 -9.69 16.05
C VAL A 74 -6.17 -11.01 15.65
N LYS A 75 -7.39 -10.96 15.12
CA LYS A 75 -8.14 -12.12 14.62
C LYS A 75 -8.04 -12.23 13.11
N GLU A 76 -8.32 -13.42 12.58
CA GLU A 76 -8.60 -13.57 11.15
C GLU A 76 -9.85 -12.75 10.80
N GLY A 77 -9.69 -11.75 9.93
CA GLY A 77 -10.72 -10.76 9.59
C GLY A 77 -10.32 -9.31 9.91
N ASP A 78 -9.40 -9.09 10.86
CA ASP A 78 -8.91 -7.75 11.22
C ASP A 78 -7.81 -7.24 10.26
N TYR A 79 -7.37 -8.09 9.32
CA TYR A 79 -6.31 -7.78 8.38
C TYR A 79 -6.51 -8.44 7.02
N LEU A 80 -5.85 -7.88 6.02
CA LEU A 80 -5.78 -8.37 4.64
C LEU A 80 -4.43 -9.04 4.36
N ASN A 81 -4.44 -9.99 3.43
CA ASN A 81 -3.19 -10.48 2.85
C ASN A 81 -2.60 -9.42 1.91
N THR A 82 -1.33 -9.59 1.55
CA THR A 82 -0.63 -8.62 0.70
C THR A 82 -1.37 -8.37 -0.63
N MET A 83 -1.86 -9.42 -1.30
CA MET A 83 -2.60 -9.28 -2.57
C MET A 83 -3.94 -8.56 -2.37
N ASP A 84 -4.73 -8.97 -1.38
CA ASP A 84 -6.04 -8.36 -1.08
C ASP A 84 -5.87 -6.86 -0.72
N PHE A 85 -4.80 -6.51 0.00
CA PHE A 85 -4.47 -5.11 0.30
C PHE A 85 -4.09 -4.33 -0.97
N LEU A 86 -3.28 -4.91 -1.87
CA LEU A 86 -2.91 -4.29 -3.14
C LEU A 86 -4.12 -4.08 -4.06
N GLU A 87 -5.06 -5.02 -4.08
CA GLU A 87 -6.34 -4.87 -4.78
C GLU A 87 -7.16 -3.72 -4.21
N ALA A 88 -7.30 -3.64 -2.88
CA ALA A 88 -8.02 -2.56 -2.22
C ALA A 88 -7.41 -1.17 -2.51
N VAL A 89 -6.08 -1.07 -2.49
CA VAL A 89 -5.36 0.17 -2.87
C VAL A 89 -5.62 0.50 -4.35
N THR A 90 -5.62 -0.49 -5.23
CA THR A 90 -5.88 -0.30 -6.66
C THR A 90 -7.30 0.21 -6.91
N GLU A 91 -8.29 -0.32 -6.20
CA GLU A 91 -9.68 0.17 -6.26
C GLU A 91 -9.78 1.63 -5.78
N SER A 92 -9.16 1.96 -4.64
CA SER A 92 -9.12 3.32 -4.11
C SER A 92 -8.43 4.29 -5.09
N LEU A 93 -7.31 3.87 -5.70
CA LEU A 93 -6.61 4.67 -6.70
C LEU A 93 -7.49 4.95 -7.93
N LYS A 94 -8.19 3.94 -8.46
CA LYS A 94 -9.10 4.12 -9.59
C LYS A 94 -10.18 5.17 -9.28
N GLN A 95 -10.74 5.13 -8.08
CA GLN A 95 -11.73 6.13 -7.63
C GLN A 95 -11.15 7.54 -7.51
N GLN A 96 -9.88 7.67 -7.11
CA GLN A 96 -9.20 8.96 -7.05
C GLN A 96 -8.85 9.51 -8.43
N LEU A 97 -8.47 8.66 -9.38
CA LEU A 97 -8.13 9.08 -10.73
C LEU A 97 -9.37 9.36 -11.61
N SER A 98 -10.53 8.79 -11.27
CA SER A 98 -11.81 9.09 -11.92
C SER A 98 -12.46 10.40 -11.44
N LYS A 99 -11.88 11.08 -10.45
CA LYS A 99 -12.31 12.40 -9.96
C LYS A 99 -11.53 13.53 -10.64
#